data_AF-A0A3B9YIN0-F1
#
_entry.id   AF-A0A3B9YIN0-F1
#
_cell.length_a   1.000
_cell.length_b   1.000
_cell.length_c   1.000
_cell.angle_alpha   90.00
_cell.angle_beta   90.00
_cell.angle_gamma   90.00
#
_symmetry.space_group_name_H-M   'P 1'
#
loop_
_entity.id
_entity.type
_entity.pdbx_description
1 polymer ?
#
loop_
_entity_poly.entity_id
_entity_poly.type
_entity_poly.pdbx_seq_one_letter_code
_entity_poly.pdbx_strand_id
1 'polypeptide(L)'
;MLRFGAILSLLLLFSSCKKAPESKVSGLQEMAARVRYDKSCAKKVYMEYARSYPLPALSGGQRIYRLFFYPLDRRLVKGQNAISVLAPVAAARFNLETGEGGCESLSTPIQADPGVTLGPRLQPEIERMGMRQLDLMQAELYTSLENVSSAYFDRRSDPSAQEVASDFFDRFLAMSEPGFKPYYYYLSPDFWEWMEKTTGRKLF
;
A
#
# COMPACT_ATOMS: atom_id res chain seq x y z
N MET A 1 -43.34 58.21 28.83
CA MET A 1 -42.94 57.05 29.64
C MET A 1 -42.23 56.05 28.74
N LEU A 2 -40.96 55.78 29.04
CA LEU A 2 -40.09 54.83 28.32
C LEU A 2 -40.55 53.38 28.53
N ARG A 3 -40.49 52.56 27.48
CA ARG A 3 -40.24 51.11 27.60
C ARG A 3 -39.34 50.62 26.45
N PHE A 4 -38.05 50.60 26.75
CA PHE A 4 -37.05 49.75 26.13
C PHE A 4 -37.27 48.29 26.56
N GLY A 5 -36.88 47.36 25.70
CA GLY A 5 -36.31 46.09 26.17
C GLY A 5 -36.89 44.84 25.52
N ALA A 6 -36.17 44.29 24.54
CA ALA A 6 -35.60 42.94 24.59
C ALA A 6 -34.95 42.64 23.23
N ILE A 7 -33.65 42.89 23.11
CA ILE A 7 -32.83 42.34 22.02
C ILE A 7 -32.52 40.90 22.41
N LEU A 8 -33.15 39.97 21.70
CA LEU A 8 -32.92 38.53 21.82
C LEU A 8 -31.55 38.22 21.19
N SER A 9 -30.50 38.24 22.01
CA SER A 9 -29.15 37.83 21.61
C SER A 9 -29.11 36.31 21.41
N LEU A 10 -29.39 35.88 20.19
CA LEU A 10 -29.16 34.52 19.73
C LEU A 10 -27.64 34.32 19.54
N LEU A 11 -26.95 33.95 20.62
CA LEU A 11 -25.57 33.49 20.60
C LEU A 11 -25.53 32.15 19.83
N LEU A 12 -25.32 32.24 18.51
CA LEU A 12 -24.91 31.13 17.68
C LEU A 12 -23.54 30.66 18.19
N LEU A 13 -23.58 29.59 18.98
CA LEU A 13 -22.45 28.70 19.24
C LEU A 13 -21.93 28.23 17.88
N PHE A 14 -20.95 28.96 17.34
CA PHE A 14 -20.12 28.48 16.25
C PHE A 14 -19.38 27.26 16.78
N SER A 15 -20.02 26.11 16.58
CA SER A 15 -19.37 24.81 16.59
C SER A 15 -18.10 24.97 15.77
N SER A 16 -16.96 25.01 16.46
CA SER A 16 -15.65 24.90 15.84
C SER A 16 -15.61 23.53 15.21
N CYS A 17 -16.13 23.45 14.00
CA CYS A 17 -15.93 22.36 13.07
C CYS A 17 -14.43 22.42 12.77
N LYS A 18 -13.62 21.82 13.65
CA LYS A 18 -12.22 21.52 13.37
C LYS A 18 -12.28 20.72 12.09
N LYS A 19 -11.97 21.39 10.96
CA LYS A 19 -11.76 20.72 9.68
C LYS A 19 -10.89 19.52 10.01
N ALA A 20 -11.42 18.32 9.77
CA ALA A 20 -10.60 17.12 9.86
C ALA A 20 -9.35 17.41 9.05
N PRO A 21 -8.14 17.19 9.61
CA PRO A 21 -6.92 17.45 8.87
C PRO A 21 -7.04 16.73 7.52
N GLU A 22 -6.92 17.49 6.43
CA GLU A 22 -6.86 16.91 5.10
C GLU A 22 -5.71 15.91 5.13
N SER A 23 -6.05 14.64 4.97
CA SER A 23 -5.09 13.55 4.86
C SER A 23 -4.14 13.87 3.72
N LYS A 24 -2.94 14.36 4.04
CA LYS A 24 -1.90 14.62 3.04
C LYS A 24 -1.55 13.28 2.41
N VAL A 25 -1.87 13.10 1.12
CA VAL A 25 -1.49 11.91 0.37
C VAL A 25 0.04 11.82 0.38
N SER A 26 0.56 10.65 0.70
CA SER A 26 1.99 10.42 0.81
C SER A 26 2.66 10.55 -0.57
N GLY A 27 3.89 11.07 -0.64
CA GLY A 27 4.62 11.19 -1.92
C GLY A 27 4.87 9.83 -2.56
N LEU A 28 5.05 8.79 -1.74
CA LEU A 28 5.12 7.40 -2.18
C LEU A 28 3.81 6.90 -2.78
N GLN A 29 2.67 7.25 -2.19
CA GLN A 29 1.36 6.90 -2.71
C GLN A 29 1.09 7.54 -4.08
N GLU A 30 1.44 8.82 -4.24
CA GLU A 30 1.34 9.54 -5.51
C GLU A 30 2.23 8.92 -6.58
N MET A 31 3.50 8.65 -6.25
CA MET A 31 4.44 8.05 -7.21
C MET A 31 4.03 6.63 -7.61
N ALA A 32 3.61 5.80 -6.64
CA ALA A 32 3.11 4.47 -6.91
C ALA A 32 1.84 4.51 -7.79
N ALA A 33 0.95 5.50 -7.60
CA ALA A 33 -0.18 5.71 -8.49
C ALA A 33 0.30 6.08 -9.91
N ARG A 34 1.21 7.05 -10.05
CA ARG A 34 1.75 7.48 -11.35
C ARG A 34 2.35 6.32 -12.15
N VAL A 35 3.21 5.51 -11.52
CA VAL A 35 3.88 4.39 -12.19
C VAL A 35 2.90 3.29 -12.58
N ARG A 36 1.87 3.04 -11.76
CA ARG A 36 0.82 2.07 -12.10
C ARG A 36 0.13 2.46 -13.40
N TYR A 37 -0.22 3.74 -13.58
CA TYR A 37 -0.93 4.24 -14.76
C TYR A 37 0.01 4.72 -15.89
N ASP A 38 1.32 4.53 -15.75
CA ASP A 38 2.26 4.89 -16.80
C ASP A 38 2.00 4.05 -18.07
N LYS A 39 2.11 4.67 -19.25
CA LYS A 39 1.81 4.01 -20.54
C LYS A 39 2.68 2.78 -20.80
N SER A 40 3.89 2.71 -20.25
CA SER A 40 4.76 1.54 -20.39
C SER A 40 4.22 0.32 -19.62
N CYS A 41 3.53 0.56 -18.50
CA CYS A 41 2.93 -0.47 -17.66
C CYS A 41 1.51 -0.83 -18.08
N ALA A 42 0.68 0.17 -18.39
CA ALA A 42 -0.70 -0.01 -18.80
C ALA A 42 -0.85 -0.86 -20.08
N LYS A 43 0.17 -0.91 -20.94
CA LYS A 43 0.20 -1.78 -22.13
C LYS A 43 0.48 -3.25 -21.81
N LYS A 44 1.15 -3.54 -20.69
CA LYS A 44 1.56 -4.90 -20.31
C LYS A 44 0.57 -5.58 -19.40
N VAL A 45 -0.25 -4.82 -18.68
CA VAL A 45 -1.21 -5.34 -17.70
C VAL A 45 -2.54 -4.64 -17.88
N TYR A 46 -3.60 -5.41 -18.13
CA TYR A 46 -4.96 -4.90 -18.10
C TYR A 46 -5.28 -4.48 -16.67
N MET A 47 -5.33 -3.18 -16.41
CA MET A 47 -5.47 -2.65 -15.05
C MET A 47 -6.90 -2.76 -14.53
N GLU A 48 -7.35 -3.98 -14.26
CA GLU A 48 -8.45 -4.21 -13.34
C GLU A 48 -7.91 -4.36 -11.91
N TYR A 49 -7.63 -3.21 -11.29
CA TYR A 49 -7.73 -2.95 -9.86
C TYR A 49 -7.24 -4.02 -8.87
N ALA A 50 -5.92 -4.22 -8.80
CA ALA A 50 -5.34 -4.87 -7.65
C ALA A 50 -3.91 -4.35 -7.39
N ARG A 51 -3.77 -3.53 -6.35
CA ARG A 51 -2.57 -2.74 -6.06
C ARG A 51 -1.67 -3.58 -5.16
N SER A 52 -0.56 -4.09 -5.68
CA SER A 52 0.53 -4.47 -4.77
C SER A 52 1.08 -3.20 -4.11
N TYR A 53 1.55 -3.33 -2.88
CA TYR A 53 2.19 -2.22 -2.17
C TYR A 53 3.65 -2.09 -2.62
N PRO A 54 4.16 -0.86 -2.82
CA PRO A 54 5.57 -0.71 -3.12
C PRO A 54 6.41 -1.20 -1.94
N LEU A 55 7.56 -1.80 -2.22
CA LEU A 55 8.56 -2.17 -1.23
C LEU A 55 9.86 -1.44 -1.52
N PRO A 56 10.58 -0.93 -0.51
CA PRO A 56 11.87 -0.32 -0.72
C PRO A 56 12.87 -1.40 -1.14
N ALA A 57 13.79 -1.05 -2.03
CA ALA A 57 14.86 -1.91 -2.51
C ALA A 57 16.11 -1.07 -2.81
N LEU A 58 17.28 -1.70 -2.77
CA LEU A 58 18.52 -1.09 -3.22
C LEU A 58 18.95 -1.71 -4.54
N SER A 59 19.18 -0.87 -5.55
CA SER A 59 19.65 -1.30 -6.87
C SER A 59 20.88 -0.49 -7.26
N GLY A 60 22.06 -1.12 -7.28
CA GLY A 60 23.31 -0.41 -7.56
C GLY A 60 23.57 0.78 -6.62
N GLY A 61 23.15 0.65 -5.35
CA GLY A 61 23.25 1.72 -4.34
C GLY A 61 22.13 2.77 -4.41
N GLN A 62 21.26 2.73 -5.42
CA GLN A 62 20.13 3.67 -5.51
C GLN A 62 18.95 3.22 -4.63
N ARG A 63 18.35 4.19 -3.94
CA ARG A 63 17.09 4.05 -3.20
C ARG A 63 15.95 3.97 -4.20
N ILE A 64 15.39 2.78 -4.37
CA ILE A 64 14.26 2.56 -5.27
C ILE A 64 13.12 1.88 -4.53
N TYR A 65 11.97 1.89 -5.16
CA TYR A 65 10.80 1.12 -4.78
C TYR A 65 10.45 0.21 -5.92
N ARG A 66 9.96 -0.98 -5.58
CA ARG A 66 9.45 -1.94 -6.56
C ARG A 66 8.04 -2.31 -6.18
N LEU A 67 7.21 -2.62 -7.18
CA LEU A 67 5.88 -3.19 -6.99
C LEU A 67 5.61 -4.16 -8.13
N PHE A 68 4.74 -5.14 -7.91
CA PHE A 68 4.32 -6.06 -8.97
C PHE A 68 2.87 -5.81 -9.39
N PHE A 69 2.50 -6.33 -10.55
CA PHE A 69 1.16 -6.26 -11.08
C PHE A 69 0.63 -7.66 -11.26
N TYR A 70 -0.63 -7.87 -10.89
CA TYR A 70 -1.30 -9.15 -10.99
C TYR A 70 -2.71 -8.97 -11.57
N PRO A 71 -3.19 -9.92 -12.37
CA PRO A 71 -4.56 -9.90 -12.86
C PRO A 71 -5.55 -10.35 -11.77
N LEU A 72 -6.80 -9.92 -11.95
CA LEU A 72 -7.94 -10.48 -11.23
C LEU A 72 -8.66 -11.48 -12.14
N ASP A 73 -9.09 -12.59 -11.56
CA ASP A 73 -9.98 -13.55 -12.21
C ASP A 73 -11.40 -13.36 -11.64
N ARG A 74 -12.32 -12.91 -12.50
CA ARG A 74 -13.72 -12.75 -12.15
C ARG A 74 -14.49 -13.95 -12.67
N ARG A 75 -14.90 -14.85 -11.76
CA ARG A 75 -15.74 -15.99 -12.10
C ARG A 75 -17.10 -15.86 -11.42
N LEU A 76 -18.15 -16.26 -12.14
CA LEU A 76 -19.46 -16.48 -11.54
C LEU A 76 -19.46 -17.87 -10.90
N VAL A 77 -19.46 -17.92 -9.56
CA VAL A 77 -19.58 -19.17 -8.81
C VAL A 77 -20.93 -19.17 -8.11
N LYS A 78 -21.84 -20.05 -8.54
CA LYS A 78 -23.18 -20.22 -7.96
C LYS A 78 -23.98 -18.90 -7.82
N GLY A 79 -23.92 -18.04 -8.83
CA GLY A 79 -24.65 -16.76 -8.84
C GLY A 79 -23.99 -15.64 -8.01
N GLN A 80 -22.82 -15.88 -7.43
CA GLN A 80 -22.00 -14.84 -6.78
C GLN A 80 -20.82 -14.47 -7.68
N ASN A 81 -20.52 -13.18 -7.77
CA ASN A 81 -19.29 -12.70 -8.39
C ASN A 81 -18.12 -13.01 -7.45
N ALA A 82 -17.40 -14.10 -7.72
CA ALA A 82 -16.17 -14.41 -7.02
C ALA A 82 -14.99 -13.72 -7.73
N ILE A 83 -14.24 -12.92 -6.99
CA ILE A 83 -13.02 -12.29 -7.49
C ILE A 83 -11.83 -12.96 -6.84
N SER A 84 -10.98 -13.58 -7.65
CA SER A 84 -9.74 -14.20 -7.23
C SER A 84 -8.54 -13.42 -7.72
N VAL A 85 -7.44 -13.50 -6.99
CA VAL A 85 -6.17 -12.89 -7.41
C VAL A 85 -5.30 -13.94 -8.09
N LEU A 86 -4.67 -13.56 -9.20
CA LEU A 86 -3.78 -14.43 -9.95
C LEU A 86 -2.31 -14.12 -9.64
N ALA A 87 -1.41 -15.00 -10.08
CA ALA A 87 0.02 -14.77 -10.02
C ALA A 87 0.44 -13.44 -10.69
N PRO A 88 1.42 -12.70 -10.14
CA PRO A 88 1.96 -11.51 -10.76
C PRO A 88 2.54 -11.77 -12.16
N VAL A 89 2.35 -10.81 -13.06
CA VAL A 89 2.73 -10.91 -14.49
C VAL A 89 3.73 -9.85 -14.92
N ALA A 90 3.90 -8.78 -14.13
CA ALA A 90 4.84 -7.71 -14.40
C ALA A 90 5.32 -7.07 -13.11
N ALA A 91 6.39 -6.28 -13.18
CA ALA A 91 6.83 -5.42 -12.11
C ALA A 91 7.09 -4.00 -12.61
N ALA A 92 7.13 -3.06 -11.68
CA ALA A 92 7.65 -1.73 -11.92
C ALA A 92 8.64 -1.36 -10.83
N ARG A 93 9.58 -0.50 -11.21
CA ARG A 93 10.52 0.15 -10.32
C ARG A 93 10.42 1.65 -10.43
N PHE A 94 10.72 2.35 -9.35
CA PHE A 94 10.81 3.81 -9.35
C PHE A 94 11.67 4.37 -8.23
N ASN A 95 12.11 5.61 -8.40
CA ASN A 95 12.86 6.37 -7.41
C ASN A 95 12.04 7.62 -7.03
N LEU A 96 11.81 7.81 -5.73
CA LEU A 96 11.01 8.93 -5.23
C LEU A 96 11.72 10.29 -5.38
N GLU A 97 13.04 10.32 -5.20
CA GLU A 97 13.84 11.54 -5.20
C GLU A 97 13.96 12.16 -6.60
N THR A 98 14.18 11.30 -7.60
CA THR A 98 14.32 11.71 -9.00
C THR A 98 12.99 11.75 -9.74
N GLY A 99 11.97 11.06 -9.23
CA GLY A 99 10.72 10.84 -9.94
C GLY A 99 10.85 9.93 -11.16
N GLU A 100 11.97 9.25 -11.36
CA GLU A 100 12.11 8.26 -12.43
C GLU A 100 11.36 6.97 -12.09
N GLY A 101 10.77 6.32 -13.09
CA GLY A 101 10.10 5.04 -12.90
C GLY A 101 9.63 4.42 -14.20
N GLY A 102 9.36 3.11 -14.17
CA GLY A 102 8.87 2.40 -15.33
C GLY A 102 8.70 0.90 -15.08
N CYS A 103 8.10 0.23 -16.06
CA CYS A 103 7.90 -1.21 -16.02
C CYS A 103 9.17 -2.00 -16.28
N GLU A 104 9.37 -3.04 -15.50
CA GLU A 104 10.45 -4.01 -15.65
C GLU A 104 9.88 -5.42 -15.86
N SER A 105 10.69 -6.29 -16.45
CA SER A 105 10.32 -7.70 -16.56
C SER A 105 10.32 -8.31 -15.17
N LEU A 106 9.28 -9.09 -14.87
CA LEU A 106 9.25 -9.87 -13.65
C LEU A 106 10.23 -11.03 -13.80
N SER A 107 11.39 -10.94 -13.14
CA SER A 107 12.42 -11.98 -13.14
C SER A 107 12.27 -12.97 -11.97
N THR A 108 11.09 -13.05 -11.35
CA THR A 108 10.90 -13.86 -10.14
C THR A 108 11.00 -15.36 -10.45
N PRO A 109 11.77 -16.13 -9.68
CA PRO A 109 11.87 -17.60 -9.84
C PRO A 109 10.59 -18.33 -9.39
N ILE A 110 9.66 -17.64 -8.72
CA ILE A 110 8.28 -18.15 -8.54
C ILE A 110 7.58 -18.08 -9.90
N GLN A 111 7.84 -19.10 -10.73
CA GLN A 111 6.96 -19.42 -11.86
C GLN A 111 5.73 -20.10 -11.28
N ALA A 112 4.77 -19.32 -10.78
CA ALA A 112 3.40 -19.80 -10.85
C ALA A 112 2.95 -19.59 -12.30
N ASP A 113 2.36 -20.62 -12.90
CA ASP A 113 1.80 -20.48 -14.24
C ASP A 113 0.83 -19.28 -14.25
N PRO A 114 0.92 -18.38 -15.24
CA PRO A 114 -0.07 -17.34 -15.42
C PRO A 114 -1.48 -17.96 -15.38
N GLY A 115 -2.31 -17.55 -14.41
CA GLY A 115 -3.64 -18.16 -14.18
C GLY A 115 -3.76 -18.98 -12.89
N VAL A 116 -2.68 -19.22 -12.15
CA VAL A 116 -2.76 -19.78 -10.79
C VAL A 116 -3.45 -18.79 -9.85
N THR A 117 -4.53 -19.23 -9.23
CA THR A 117 -5.23 -18.50 -8.17
C THR A 117 -4.44 -18.53 -6.87
N LEU A 118 -4.11 -17.36 -6.34
CA LEU A 118 -3.36 -17.20 -5.09
C LEU A 118 -4.25 -16.93 -3.87
N GLY A 119 -5.56 -16.75 -4.09
CA GLY A 119 -6.54 -16.56 -3.02
C GLY A 119 -7.76 -15.77 -3.50
N PRO A 120 -8.76 -15.60 -2.61
CA PRO A 120 -9.71 -14.49 -2.74
C PRO A 120 -8.96 -13.15 -2.70
N ARG A 121 -9.57 -12.08 -3.22
CA ARG A 121 -8.94 -10.76 -3.31
C ARG A 121 -8.80 -10.01 -1.99
N LEU A 122 -9.65 -10.32 -1.01
CA LEU A 122 -9.69 -9.64 0.27
C LEU A 122 -9.99 -10.68 1.35
N GLN A 123 -9.39 -10.53 2.53
CA GLN A 123 -9.82 -11.28 3.69
C GLN A 123 -11.31 -10.96 3.96
N PRO A 124 -12.15 -11.93 4.40
CA PRO A 124 -13.58 -11.71 4.62
C PRO A 124 -13.91 -10.51 5.53
N GLU A 125 -13.00 -10.17 6.44
CA GLU A 125 -13.08 -9.02 7.34
C GLU A 125 -12.95 -7.69 6.57
N ILE A 126 -12.10 -7.66 5.55
CA ILE A 126 -11.84 -6.48 4.70
C ILE A 126 -12.96 -6.31 3.67
N GLU A 127 -13.54 -7.42 3.16
CA GLU A 127 -14.69 -7.38 2.24
C GLU A 127 -15.92 -6.69 2.84
N ARG A 128 -16.05 -6.71 4.18
CA ARG A 128 -17.16 -6.07 4.91
C ARG A 128 -16.88 -4.60 5.27
N MET A 129 -15.67 -4.11 5.06
CA MET A 129 -15.32 -2.73 5.36
C MET A 129 -15.87 -1.77 4.30
N GLY A 130 -16.32 -0.60 4.73
CA GLY A 130 -16.68 0.47 3.81
C GLY A 130 -15.44 1.04 3.11
N MET A 131 -15.60 1.54 1.88
CA MET A 131 -14.50 2.10 1.07
C MET A 131 -13.66 3.14 1.83
N ARG A 132 -14.30 4.01 2.62
CA ARG A 132 -13.61 5.02 3.43
C ARG A 132 -12.63 4.40 4.44
N GLN A 133 -12.98 3.27 5.04
CA GLN A 133 -12.11 2.59 6.00
C GLN A 133 -10.92 1.95 5.29
N LEU A 134 -11.14 1.37 4.10
CA LEU A 134 -10.08 0.83 3.26
C LEU A 134 -9.09 1.92 2.82
N ASP A 135 -9.60 3.10 2.45
CA ASP A 135 -8.77 4.24 2.05
C ASP A 135 -7.89 4.73 3.22
N LEU A 136 -8.45 4.76 4.43
CA LEU A 136 -7.69 5.12 5.65
C LEU A 136 -6.61 4.09 5.96
N MET A 137 -6.94 2.79 5.95
CA MET A 137 -5.94 1.73 6.18
C MET A 137 -4.83 1.76 5.13
N GLN A 138 -5.18 2.04 3.87
CA GLN A 138 -4.21 2.21 2.81
C GLN A 138 -3.31 3.42 3.05
N ALA A 139 -3.86 4.58 3.40
CA ALA A 139 -3.07 5.78 3.70
C ALA A 139 -2.12 5.57 4.89
N GLU A 140 -2.58 4.88 5.94
CA GLU A 140 -1.77 4.51 7.09
C GLU A 140 -0.64 3.54 6.70
N LEU A 141 -0.93 2.54 5.86
CA LEU A 141 0.10 1.64 5.33
C LEU A 141 1.17 2.41 4.55
N TYR A 142 0.79 3.34 3.66
CA TYR A 142 1.77 4.17 2.93
C TYR A 142 2.61 5.04 3.87
N THR A 143 2.01 5.60 4.91
CA THR A 143 2.74 6.37 5.93
C THR A 143 3.75 5.50 6.67
N SER A 144 3.34 4.32 7.13
CA SER A 144 4.24 3.37 7.80
C SER A 144 5.36 2.88 6.88
N LEU A 145 5.04 2.70 5.60
CA LEU A 145 5.99 2.30 4.57
C LEU A 145 7.06 3.36 4.32
N GLU A 146 6.70 4.65 4.28
CA GLU A 146 7.68 5.74 4.16
C GLU A 146 8.63 5.77 5.37
N ASN A 147 8.09 5.62 6.58
CA ASN A 147 8.87 5.59 7.82
C ASN A 147 9.87 4.42 7.86
N VAL A 148 9.39 3.20 7.57
CA VAL A 148 10.27 2.01 7.56
C VAL A 148 11.27 2.05 6.41
N SER A 149 10.89 2.64 5.26
CA SER A 149 11.81 2.78 4.12
C SER A 149 13.00 3.65 4.47
N SER A 150 12.77 4.76 5.19
CA SER A 150 13.84 5.63 5.69
C SER A 150 14.81 4.86 6.59
N ALA A 151 14.29 4.13 7.59
CA ALA A 151 15.11 3.30 8.48
C ALA A 151 15.90 2.21 7.73
N TYR A 152 15.26 1.55 6.77
CA TYR A 152 15.89 0.53 5.93
C TYR A 152 16.99 1.09 5.05
N PHE A 153 16.75 2.20 4.34
CA PHE A 153 17.75 2.81 3.45
C PHE A 153 18.97 3.32 4.22
N ASP A 154 18.79 3.74 5.47
CA ASP A 154 19.87 4.15 6.37
C ASP A 154 20.49 2.96 7.13
N ARG A 155 20.02 1.72 6.89
CA ARG A 155 20.46 0.48 7.56
C ARG A 155 20.40 0.56 9.07
N ARG A 156 19.44 1.31 9.61
CA ARG A 156 19.25 1.48 11.06
C ARG A 156 18.74 0.20 11.69
N SER A 157 19.14 -0.03 12.94
CA SER A 157 18.68 -1.15 13.79
C SER A 157 18.54 -0.75 15.26
N ASP A 158 18.40 0.55 15.53
CA ASP A 158 18.12 1.09 16.86
C ASP A 158 16.64 0.89 17.26
N PRO A 159 16.26 1.13 18.53
CA PRO A 159 14.89 0.91 19.00
C PRO A 159 13.81 1.64 18.18
N SER A 160 14.11 2.84 17.67
CA SER A 160 13.16 3.58 16.82
C SER A 160 13.00 2.89 15.45
N ALA A 161 14.05 2.31 14.88
CA ALA A 161 13.95 1.51 13.66
C ALA A 161 13.13 0.23 13.88
N GLN A 162 13.29 -0.42 15.03
CA GLN A 162 12.48 -1.59 15.41
C GLN A 162 11.00 -1.27 15.55
N GLU A 163 10.66 -0.13 16.16
CA GLU A 163 9.28 0.33 16.32
C GLU A 163 8.59 0.54 14.96
N VAL A 164 9.20 1.34 14.07
CA VAL A 164 8.61 1.61 12.75
C VAL A 164 8.57 0.37 11.86
N ALA A 165 9.54 -0.54 11.98
CA ALA A 165 9.53 -1.81 11.25
C ALA A 165 8.41 -2.74 11.74
N SER A 166 8.16 -2.76 13.05
CA SER A 166 7.08 -3.58 13.64
C SER A 166 5.71 -3.04 13.26
N ASP A 167 5.49 -1.72 13.35
CA ASP A 167 4.24 -1.06 12.93
C ASP A 167 3.94 -1.31 11.44
N PHE A 168 4.94 -1.12 10.57
CA PHE A 168 4.78 -1.46 9.15
C PHE A 168 4.43 -2.93 8.94
N PHE A 169 5.13 -3.86 9.61
CA PHE A 169 4.91 -5.28 9.42
C PHE A 169 3.48 -5.68 9.78
N ASP A 170 2.93 -5.16 10.88
CA ASP A 170 1.54 -5.42 11.29
C ASP A 170 0.54 -4.88 10.27
N ARG A 171 0.73 -3.64 9.81
CA ARG A 171 -0.13 -3.02 8.78
C ARG A 171 -0.06 -3.75 7.46
N PHE A 172 1.14 -4.17 7.06
CA PHE A 172 1.36 -4.93 5.85
C PHE A 172 0.66 -6.29 5.93
N LEU A 173 0.78 -7.02 7.04
CA LEU A 173 0.07 -8.29 7.21
C LEU A 173 -1.44 -8.15 7.21
N ALA A 174 -1.96 -7.07 7.80
CA ALA A 174 -3.40 -6.79 7.81
C ALA A 174 -3.95 -6.50 6.40
N MET A 175 -3.13 -5.96 5.50
CA MET A 175 -3.56 -5.45 4.20
C MET A 175 -3.09 -6.27 2.99
N SER A 176 -2.19 -7.24 3.19
CA SER A 176 -1.64 -8.07 2.11
C SER A 176 -2.38 -9.40 1.96
N GLU A 177 -2.52 -9.85 0.71
CA GLU A 177 -3.01 -11.19 0.45
C GLU A 177 -1.96 -12.23 0.84
N PRO A 178 -2.30 -13.27 1.62
CA PRO A 178 -1.37 -14.30 2.04
C PRO A 178 -0.61 -14.95 0.87
N GLY A 179 -1.30 -15.20 -0.25
CA GLY A 179 -0.71 -15.77 -1.45
C GLY A 179 0.34 -14.89 -2.15
N PHE A 180 0.38 -13.59 -1.82
CA PHE A 180 1.39 -12.68 -2.36
C PHE A 180 2.67 -12.57 -1.53
N LYS A 181 2.68 -13.07 -0.29
CA LYS A 181 3.84 -12.97 0.59
C LYS A 181 5.15 -13.47 -0.05
N PRO A 182 5.18 -14.62 -0.74
CA PRO A 182 6.38 -15.05 -1.46
C PRO A 182 6.83 -14.03 -2.50
N TYR A 183 5.91 -13.47 -3.30
CA TYR A 183 6.24 -12.47 -4.33
C TYR A 183 6.76 -11.17 -3.74
N TYR A 184 6.20 -10.71 -2.63
CA TYR A 184 6.74 -9.57 -1.90
C TYR A 184 8.16 -9.82 -1.39
N TYR A 185 8.47 -11.03 -0.94
CA TYR A 185 9.84 -11.39 -0.59
C TYR A 185 10.79 -11.31 -1.78
N TYR A 186 10.45 -11.94 -2.90
CA TYR A 186 11.30 -11.88 -4.10
C TYR A 186 11.44 -10.49 -4.71
N LEU A 187 10.45 -9.62 -4.51
CA LEU A 187 10.49 -8.25 -4.97
C LEU A 187 11.59 -7.45 -4.26
N SER A 188 11.82 -7.70 -2.96
CA SER A 188 12.88 -7.07 -2.17
C SER A 188 13.43 -7.97 -1.05
N PRO A 189 14.24 -9.00 -1.37
CA PRO A 189 14.72 -9.96 -0.38
C PRO A 189 15.52 -9.29 0.75
N ASP A 190 16.44 -8.39 0.38
CA ASP A 190 17.30 -7.68 1.33
C ASP A 190 16.50 -6.80 2.32
N PHE A 191 15.35 -6.25 1.92
CA PHE A 191 14.45 -5.54 2.82
C PHE A 191 13.85 -6.47 3.86
N TRP A 192 13.38 -7.65 3.45
CA TRP A 192 12.78 -8.60 4.37
C TRP A 192 13.81 -9.26 5.28
N GLU A 193 15.03 -9.50 4.81
CA GLU A 193 16.15 -9.95 5.64
C GLU A 193 16.52 -8.89 6.69
N TRP A 194 16.59 -7.61 6.30
CA TRP A 194 16.77 -6.51 7.25
C TRP A 194 15.61 -6.43 8.26
N MET A 195 14.37 -6.63 7.81
CA MET A 195 13.18 -6.61 8.65
C MET A 195 13.19 -7.74 9.68
N GLU A 196 13.57 -8.95 9.28
CA GLU A 196 13.73 -10.09 10.18
C GLU A 196 14.83 -9.82 11.21
N LYS A 197 15.99 -9.33 10.79
CA LYS A 197 17.08 -8.98 11.72
C LYS A 197 16.67 -7.90 12.72
N THR A 198 15.86 -6.94 12.30
CA THR A 198 15.47 -5.77 13.10
C THR A 198 14.31 -6.08 14.05
N THR A 199 13.39 -6.97 13.67
CA THR A 199 12.15 -7.25 14.42
C THR A 199 12.07 -8.66 15.00
N GLY A 200 12.88 -9.59 14.51
CA GLY A 200 12.77 -11.03 14.75
C GLY A 200 11.61 -11.71 14.01
N ARG A 201 10.92 -11.01 13.09
CA ARG A 201 9.70 -11.50 12.43
C ARG A 201 9.96 -11.88 10.98
N LYS A 202 9.47 -13.06 10.59
CA LYS A 202 9.51 -13.58 9.21
C LYS A 202 8.20 -13.34 8.49
N LEU A 203 8.28 -13.02 7.20
CA LEU A 203 7.09 -12.76 6.39
C LEU A 203 6.20 -14.01 6.22
N PHE A 204 6.83 -15.17 6.02
CA PHE A 204 6.22 -16.49 5.87
C PHE A 204 7.20 -17.61 6.25
#